data_AF-A0A6C0CAZ2-F1
#
_entry.id   AF-A0A6C0CAZ2-F1
#
_cell.length_a   1.000
_cell.length_b   1.000
_cell.length_c   1.000
_cell.angle_alpha   90.00
_cell.angle_beta   90.00
_cell.angle_gamma   90.00
#
_symmetry.space_group_name_H-M   'P 1'
#
loop_
_entity.id
_entity.type
_entity.pdbx_description
1 polymer ?
#
loop_
_entity_poly.entity_id
_entity_poly.type
_entity_poly.pdbx_seq_one_letter_code
_entity_poly.pdbx_strand_id
1 'polypeptide(L)'
;MSKLYFLIVLFVLFSALAAHSTQIDISDLDRDTLLEALWQRSKPGRFFAPFDLREAKKQLWDGYADYICGRVIKTDIYSEDTVDPSMYDRDNGAGAFQSVVDKMRREL
;
A
#
# COMPACT_ATOMS: atom_id res chain seq x y z
N MET A 1 -53.71 -31.03 8.15
CA MET A 1 -53.33 -31.71 6.89
C MET A 1 -52.44 -30.73 6.12
N SER A 2 -51.13 -30.66 6.39
CA SER A 2 -50.01 -31.50 5.91
C SER A 2 -49.59 -31.24 4.45
N LYS A 3 -48.25 -31.13 4.27
CA LYS A 3 -47.38 -30.96 3.08
C LYS A 3 -46.90 -29.51 2.90
N LEU A 4 -45.69 -29.09 3.31
CA LEU A 4 -44.31 -29.59 3.13
C LEU A 4 -43.88 -29.74 1.66
N TYR A 5 -43.24 -28.70 1.11
CA TYR A 5 -42.18 -28.72 0.07
C TYR A 5 -41.37 -27.41 0.22
N PHE A 6 -40.13 -27.43 0.72
CA PHE A 6 -38.85 -27.68 0.04
C PHE A 6 -38.10 -26.37 -0.29
N LEU A 7 -37.12 -26.07 0.57
CA LEU A 7 -35.77 -25.54 0.28
C LEU A 7 -35.56 -24.73 -1.02
N ILE A 8 -35.11 -23.48 -0.90
CA ILE A 8 -33.87 -22.96 -1.52
C ILE A 8 -33.42 -21.72 -0.73
N VAL A 9 -32.18 -21.82 -0.25
CA VAL A 9 -31.36 -20.79 0.36
C VAL A 9 -31.13 -19.68 -0.68
N LEU A 10 -31.55 -18.44 -0.40
CA LEU A 10 -31.01 -17.27 -1.09
C LEU A 10 -30.12 -16.50 -0.13
N PHE A 11 -28.94 -17.06 0.07
CA PHE A 11 -27.79 -16.40 0.66
C PHE A 11 -27.21 -15.48 -0.40
N VAL A 12 -27.58 -14.20 -0.37
CA VAL A 12 -26.76 -13.17 -1.00
C VAL A 12 -26.61 -12.05 0.01
N LEU A 13 -25.60 -12.21 0.88
CA LEU A 13 -24.92 -11.09 1.50
C LEU A 13 -24.38 -10.21 0.38
N PHE A 14 -25.13 -9.19 -0.01
CA PHE A 14 -24.54 -8.02 -0.65
C PHE A 14 -24.04 -7.10 0.47
N SER A 15 -23.02 -7.54 1.20
CA SER A 15 -22.13 -6.59 1.86
C SER A 15 -21.34 -5.95 0.73
N ALA A 16 -21.85 -4.83 0.22
CA ALA A 16 -20.98 -3.85 -0.42
C ALA A 16 -19.97 -3.46 0.65
N LEU A 17 -18.80 -4.10 0.59
CA LEU A 17 -17.65 -3.78 1.41
C LEU A 17 -17.35 -2.31 1.11
N ALA A 18 -17.78 -1.42 1.99
CA ALA A 18 -17.29 -0.06 1.99
C ALA A 18 -15.76 -0.19 2.05
N ALA A 19 -15.07 0.25 1.00
CA ALA A 19 -13.63 0.39 1.03
C ALA A 19 -13.33 1.43 2.11
N HIS A 20 -13.12 0.97 3.33
CA HIS A 20 -12.57 1.80 4.39
C HIS A 20 -11.13 2.03 3.96
N SER A 21 -10.82 3.24 3.48
CA SER A 21 -9.45 3.67 3.29
C SER A 21 -8.81 3.70 4.68
N THR A 22 -8.26 2.57 5.12
CA THR A 22 -7.50 2.52 6.36
C THR A 22 -6.20 3.25 6.08
N GLN A 23 -6.19 4.55 6.39
CA GLN A 23 -4.94 5.29 6.41
C GLN A 23 -3.97 4.58 7.35
N ILE A 24 -2.72 4.52 6.95
CA ILE A 24 -1.66 3.87 7.70
C ILE A 24 -0.88 4.95 8.42
N ASP A 25 -0.88 4.91 9.74
CA ASP A 25 -0.03 5.75 10.57
C ASP A 25 1.42 5.29 10.40
N ILE A 26 2.28 6.27 10.11
CA ILE A 26 3.72 6.10 9.95
C ILE A 26 4.49 7.06 10.88
N SER A 27 3.86 7.83 11.76
CA SER A 27 4.51 8.84 12.64
C SER A 27 5.76 8.36 13.40
N ASP A 28 5.84 7.07 13.71
CA ASP A 28 6.93 6.42 14.42
C ASP A 28 8.11 5.97 13.54
N LEU A 29 8.01 6.08 12.22
CA LEU A 29 9.01 5.56 11.28
C LEU A 29 9.91 6.64 10.69
N ASP A 30 11.20 6.35 10.58
CA ASP A 30 12.11 7.16 9.76
C ASP A 30 11.69 7.11 8.29
N ARG A 31 11.47 8.29 7.70
CA ARG A 31 10.86 8.46 6.38
C ARG A 31 11.77 7.96 5.26
N ASP A 32 13.07 8.17 5.39
CA ASP A 32 14.05 7.74 4.39
C ASP A 32 14.21 6.21 4.41
N THR A 33 14.21 5.62 5.59
CA THR A 33 14.20 4.16 5.77
C THR A 33 12.90 3.54 5.26
N LEU A 34 11.75 4.18 5.51
CA LEU A 34 10.46 3.73 4.98
C LEU A 34 10.44 3.78 3.46
N LEU A 35 10.97 4.84 2.86
CA LEU A 35 11.09 4.94 1.40
C LEU A 35 11.90 3.79 0.81
N GLU A 36 13.07 3.51 1.40
CA GLU A 36 13.92 2.40 0.94
C GLU A 36 13.20 1.06 1.09
N ALA A 37 12.55 0.82 2.24
CA ALA A 37 11.86 -0.43 2.51
C ALA A 37 10.69 -0.66 1.53
N LEU A 38 9.90 0.39 1.25
CA LEU A 38 8.85 0.35 0.23
C LEU A 38 9.46 0.07 -1.15
N TRP A 39 10.53 0.76 -1.53
CA TRP A 39 11.22 0.57 -2.80
C TRP A 39 11.70 -0.87 -2.98
N GLN A 40 12.34 -1.45 -1.98
CA GLN A 40 12.85 -2.83 -2.03
C GLN A 40 11.73 -3.86 -2.26
N ARG A 41 10.50 -3.56 -1.84
CA ARG A 41 9.32 -4.43 -2.00
C ARG A 41 8.45 -4.09 -3.20
N SER A 42 8.68 -2.95 -3.83
CA SER A 42 7.94 -2.52 -5.01
C SER A 42 8.31 -3.32 -6.25
N LYS A 43 7.34 -3.52 -7.14
CA LYS A 43 7.57 -4.12 -8.46
C LYS A 43 8.46 -3.19 -9.30
N PRO A 44 9.43 -3.74 -10.05
CA PRO A 44 10.23 -2.95 -10.97
C PRO A 44 9.41 -2.55 -12.20
N GLY A 45 9.69 -1.35 -12.71
CA GLY A 45 9.31 -0.93 -14.04
C GLY A 45 10.23 -1.51 -15.11
N ARG A 46 10.06 -1.05 -16.36
CA ARG A 46 10.86 -1.49 -17.51
C ARG A 46 12.35 -1.16 -17.37
N PHE A 47 12.65 -0.03 -16.75
CA PHE A 47 14.01 0.42 -16.45
C PHE A 47 14.09 0.71 -14.96
N PHE A 48 15.10 0.17 -14.28
CA PHE A 48 15.34 0.42 -12.87
C PHE A 48 16.83 0.53 -12.58
N ALA A 49 17.16 1.31 -11.56
CA ALA A 49 18.51 1.49 -11.05
C ALA A 49 18.56 1.00 -9.60
N PRO A 50 19.75 0.77 -9.02
CA PRO A 50 19.87 0.60 -7.57
C PRO A 50 19.25 1.78 -6.82
N PHE A 51 18.77 1.53 -5.59
CA PHE A 51 18.28 2.60 -4.74
C PHE A 51 19.43 3.54 -4.36
N ASP A 52 19.19 4.83 -4.50
CA ASP A 52 20.06 5.90 -3.99
C ASP A 52 19.14 6.98 -3.43
N LEU A 53 19.26 7.29 -2.14
CA LEU A 53 18.36 8.21 -1.45
C LEU A 53 18.41 9.62 -2.02
N ARG A 54 19.59 10.08 -2.47
CA ARG A 54 19.75 11.43 -3.02
C ARG A 54 19.05 11.54 -4.38
N GLU A 55 19.21 10.55 -5.24
CA GLU A 55 18.52 10.51 -6.53
C GLU A 55 17.02 10.24 -6.36
N ALA A 56 16.63 9.45 -5.36
CA ALA A 56 15.22 9.23 -5.02
C ALA A 56 14.53 10.54 -4.63
N LYS A 57 15.14 11.34 -3.74
CA LYS A 57 14.58 12.63 -3.31
C LYS A 57 14.42 13.65 -4.44
N LYS A 58 15.28 13.60 -5.47
CA LYS A 58 15.13 14.47 -6.66
C LYS A 58 13.97 14.08 -7.57
N GLN A 59 13.49 12.85 -7.48
CA GLN A 59 12.35 12.36 -8.28
C GLN A 59 11.00 12.70 -7.64
N LEU A 60 10.99 13.15 -6.39
CA LEU A 60 9.79 13.58 -5.69
C LEU A 60 9.32 14.93 -6.22
N TRP A 61 8.03 15.03 -6.47
CA TRP A 61 7.32 16.28 -6.67
C TRP A 61 6.34 16.45 -5.51
N ASP A 62 6.69 17.36 -4.58
CA ASP A 62 5.91 17.62 -3.36
C ASP A 62 5.61 16.34 -2.57
N GLY A 63 6.65 15.53 -2.31
CA GLY A 63 6.55 14.28 -1.55
C GLY A 63 6.04 13.06 -2.33
N TYR A 64 5.50 13.27 -3.55
CA TYR A 64 4.92 12.21 -4.37
C TYR A 64 5.79 11.86 -5.60
N ALA A 65 5.83 10.58 -5.97
CA ALA A 65 6.34 10.14 -7.26
C ALA A 65 5.68 8.82 -7.70
N ASP A 66 5.42 8.69 -9.01
CA ASP A 66 4.92 7.44 -9.58
C ASP A 66 5.96 6.32 -9.52
N TYR A 67 7.21 6.67 -9.82
CA TYR A 67 8.35 5.77 -9.77
C TYR A 67 9.51 6.45 -9.05
N ILE A 68 10.23 5.68 -8.25
CA ILE A 68 11.48 6.09 -7.64
C ILE A 68 12.54 5.07 -8.03
N CYS A 69 13.63 5.52 -8.63
CA CYS A 69 14.70 4.67 -9.19
C CYS A 69 14.17 3.51 -10.04
N GLY A 70 13.06 3.75 -10.75
CA GLY A 70 12.40 2.78 -11.62
C GLY A 70 11.53 1.72 -10.95
N ARG A 71 11.18 1.85 -9.67
CA ARG A 71 10.16 1.01 -9.00
C ARG A 71 8.94 1.82 -8.61
N VAL A 72 7.76 1.18 -8.62
CA VAL A 72 6.48 1.84 -8.37
C VAL A 72 6.34 2.24 -6.91
N ILE A 73 6.11 3.52 -6.63
CA ILE A 73 5.82 4.02 -5.27
C ILE A 73 4.38 4.56 -5.21
N LYS A 74 4.04 5.61 -5.97
CA LYS A 74 2.67 6.13 -6.09
C LYS A 74 1.99 6.44 -4.74
N THR A 75 2.77 6.92 -3.79
CA THR A 75 2.28 7.34 -2.48
C THR A 75 3.17 8.44 -1.96
N ASP A 76 2.57 9.43 -1.31
CA ASP A 76 3.30 10.42 -0.54
C ASP A 76 3.45 9.90 0.89
N ILE A 77 4.69 9.90 1.38
CA ILE A 77 5.03 9.53 2.76
C ILE A 77 5.69 10.68 3.52
N TYR A 78 5.94 11.82 2.89
CA TYR A 78 6.74 12.90 3.45
C TYR A 78 5.90 14.07 3.97
N SER A 79 4.69 14.27 3.45
CA SER A 79 3.87 15.43 3.82
C SER A 79 3.12 15.26 5.14
N GLU A 80 2.68 14.04 5.47
CA GLU A 80 1.80 13.76 6.61
C GLU A 80 2.27 12.51 7.37
N ASP A 81 1.76 12.34 8.59
CA ASP A 81 2.03 11.16 9.43
C ASP A 81 1.11 9.98 9.14
N THR A 82 0.06 10.17 8.33
CA THR A 82 -0.84 9.12 7.88
C THR A 82 -0.89 9.07 6.36
N VAL A 83 -0.92 7.86 5.80
CA VAL A 83 -0.80 7.64 4.35
C VAL A 83 -1.99 6.84 3.84
N ASP A 84 -2.54 7.22 2.69
CA ASP A 84 -3.43 6.35 1.91
C ASP A 84 -2.59 5.39 1.04
N PRO A 85 -2.58 4.07 1.32
CA PRO A 85 -1.77 3.12 0.58
C PRO A 85 -2.39 2.69 -0.76
N SER A 86 -3.61 3.15 -1.09
CA SER A 86 -4.44 2.59 -2.16
C SER A 86 -3.71 2.47 -3.51
N MET A 87 -2.94 3.49 -3.91
CA MET A 87 -2.22 3.52 -5.17
C MET A 87 -0.93 2.69 -5.16
N TYR A 88 -0.22 2.64 -4.02
CA TYR A 88 0.91 1.73 -3.84
C TYR A 88 0.44 0.27 -3.90
N ASP A 89 -0.59 -0.08 -3.13
CA ASP A 89 -1.12 -1.43 -3.00
C ASP A 89 -1.77 -1.94 -4.30
N ARG A 90 -2.41 -1.05 -5.07
CA ARG A 90 -2.95 -1.40 -6.39
C ARG A 90 -1.88 -2.01 -7.29
N ASP A 91 -0.68 -1.44 -7.30
CA ASP A 91 0.40 -1.86 -8.18
C ASP A 91 1.27 -2.95 -7.54
N ASN A 92 1.51 -2.89 -6.23
CA ASN A 92 2.42 -3.81 -5.53
C ASN A 92 1.74 -5.02 -4.88
N GLY A 93 0.41 -5.00 -4.75
CA GLY A 93 -0.41 -6.04 -4.13
C GLY A 93 -1.18 -5.52 -2.92
N ALA A 94 -2.40 -6.02 -2.71
CA ALA A 94 -3.24 -5.59 -1.58
C ALA A 94 -2.54 -5.84 -0.23
N GLY A 95 -2.47 -4.80 0.61
CA GLY A 95 -1.81 -4.85 1.92
C GLY A 95 -0.27 -4.79 1.87
N ALA A 96 0.33 -4.52 0.71
CA ALA A 96 1.78 -4.49 0.56
C ALA A 96 2.42 -3.37 1.40
N PHE A 97 1.83 -2.17 1.43
CA PHE A 97 2.32 -1.05 2.24
C PHE A 97 2.28 -1.41 3.74
N GLN A 98 1.13 -1.89 4.23
CA GLN A 98 0.97 -2.29 5.63
C GLN A 98 1.99 -3.38 6.01
N SER A 99 2.20 -4.36 5.12
CA SER A 99 3.19 -5.41 5.36
C SER A 99 4.62 -4.88 5.50
N VAL A 100 4.98 -3.79 4.80
CA VAL A 100 6.29 -3.13 4.95
C VAL A 100 6.39 -2.45 6.31
N VAL A 101 5.40 -1.64 6.67
CA VAL A 101 5.32 -0.95 7.96
C VAL A 101 5.39 -1.94 9.12
N ASP A 102 4.60 -3.01 9.07
CA ASP A 102 4.57 -4.06 10.09
C ASP A 102 5.93 -4.77 10.21
N LYS A 103 6.64 -4.95 9.09
CA LYS A 103 7.97 -5.56 9.11
C LYS A 103 8.97 -4.63 9.77
N MET A 104 8.99 -3.35 9.40
CA MET A 104 9.89 -2.36 10.00
C MET A 104 9.69 -2.29 11.50
N ARG A 105 8.44 -2.21 11.98
CA ARG A 105 8.12 -2.15 13.41
C ARG A 105 8.55 -3.40 14.21
N ARG A 106 8.66 -4.56 13.57
CA ARG A 106 9.18 -5.78 14.22
C ARG A 106 10.69 -5.84 14.28
N GLU A 107 11.38 -5.00 13.50
CA GLU A 107 12.84 -4.97 13.38
C GLU A 107 13.48 -3.80 14.15
N LEU A 108 12.65 -2.94 14.75
CA LEU A 108 13.03 -1.90 15.72
C LEU A 108 13.29 -2.51 17.10
#